data_AF-A0A7V3RPM6-F1
#
_entry.id   AF-A0A7V3RPM6-F1
#
_cell.length_a   1.000
_cell.length_b   1.000
_cell.length_c   1.000
_cell.angle_alpha   90.00
_cell.angle_beta   90.00
_cell.angle_gamma   90.00
#
_symmetry.space_group_name_H-M   'P 1'
#
loop_
_entity.id
_entity.type
_entity.pdbx_description
1 polymer ?
#
loop_
_entity_poly.entity_id
_entity_poly.type
_entity_poly.pdbx_seq_one_letter_code
_entity_poly.pdbx_strand_id
1 'polypeptide(L)'
;MGRPSENLRSGYTTGACATAAAKGALLALIYQQVFEEVSIRLPQGQRVNFPLYTCSFTPDEGQASVIKDAGDDPDVTDKAEICVRVAWSQAPGVTFRRGPGVGLVTKRGLPVPPGEPAINPAPRRMIAEALQEVLDEAGRPPTGMMVEIAVPGGEEMARKTFNPRLGIVG
;
A
#
# COMPACT_ATOMS: atom_id res chain seq x y z
N MET A 1 -0.47 44.03 4.45
CA MET A 1 -1.19 42.93 5.13
C MET A 1 -0.83 41.64 4.41
N GLY A 2 0.04 40.82 5.01
CA GLY A 2 0.30 39.47 4.49
C GLY A 2 -0.96 38.64 4.67
N ARG A 3 -1.39 37.94 3.62
CA ARG A 3 -2.46 36.94 3.75
C ARG A 3 -2.02 35.93 4.83
N PRO A 4 -2.89 35.53 5.78
CA PRO A 4 -2.54 34.43 6.66
C PRO A 4 -2.17 33.24 5.77
N SER A 5 -1.01 32.65 6.04
CA SER A 5 -0.59 31.40 5.40
C SER A 5 -1.67 30.37 5.70
N GLU A 6 -2.52 30.07 4.72
CA GLU A 6 -3.45 28.96 4.80
C GLU A 6 -2.60 27.72 5.11
N ASN A 7 -2.87 27.07 6.24
CA ASN A 7 -2.18 25.84 6.62
C ASN A 7 -2.55 24.78 5.56
N LEU A 8 -1.63 24.55 4.62
CA LEU A 8 -1.79 23.53 3.59
C LEU A 8 -2.06 22.19 4.25
N ARG A 9 -3.12 21.50 3.80
CA ARG A 9 -3.53 20.21 4.31
C ARG A 9 -2.50 19.17 3.87
N SER A 10 -1.91 18.47 4.85
CA SER A 10 -1.01 17.35 4.56
C SER A 10 -1.82 16.12 4.17
N GLY A 11 -1.40 15.45 3.09
CA GLY A 11 -1.96 14.17 2.67
C GLY A 11 -1.11 12.98 3.09
N TYR A 12 -1.48 11.81 2.55
CA TYR A 12 -0.81 10.55 2.79
C TYR A 12 -0.15 10.01 1.52
N THR A 13 1.02 9.41 1.69
CA THR A 13 1.74 8.78 0.58
C THR A 13 1.03 7.50 0.11
N THR A 14 1.27 7.11 -1.15
CA THR A 14 0.80 5.84 -1.71
C THR A 14 1.25 4.64 -0.86
N GLY A 15 2.45 4.71 -0.27
CA GLY A 15 2.96 3.68 0.63
C GLY A 15 2.17 3.55 1.93
N ALA A 16 1.72 4.66 2.51
CA ALA A 16 0.85 4.65 3.68
C ALA A 16 -0.53 4.06 3.35
N CYS A 17 -1.13 4.48 2.24
CA CYS A 17 -2.40 3.91 1.76
C CYS A 17 -2.29 2.39 1.50
N ALA A 18 -1.22 1.94 0.84
CA ALA A 18 -0.97 0.51 0.63
C ALA A 18 -0.76 -0.26 1.94
N THR A 19 -0.10 0.36 2.93
CA THR A 19 0.08 -0.24 4.27
C THR A 19 -1.25 -0.41 4.99
N ALA A 20 -2.12 0.60 4.95
CA ALA A 20 -3.46 0.53 5.52
C ALA A 20 -4.31 -0.54 4.81
N ALA A 21 -4.34 -0.54 3.47
CA ALA A 21 -5.05 -1.57 2.70
C ALA A 21 -4.53 -2.99 3.01
N ALA A 22 -3.21 -3.19 3.10
CA ALA A 22 -2.63 -4.48 3.48
C ALA A 22 -3.06 -4.94 4.88
N LYS A 23 -3.06 -4.02 5.86
CA LYS A 23 -3.51 -4.30 7.22
C LYS A 23 -4.98 -4.70 7.25
N GLY A 24 -5.83 -3.95 6.55
CA GLY A 24 -7.27 -4.25 6.41
C GLY A 24 -7.54 -5.59 5.76
N ALA A 25 -6.82 -5.92 4.68
CA ALA A 25 -6.92 -7.19 3.99
C ALA A 25 -6.53 -8.37 4.91
N LEU A 26 -5.43 -8.26 5.66
CA LEU A 26 -5.03 -9.33 6.58
C LEU A 26 -6.00 -9.49 7.76
N LEU A 27 -6.48 -8.38 8.34
CA LEU A 27 -7.51 -8.43 9.38
C LEU A 27 -8.75 -9.16 8.86
N ALA A 28 -9.21 -8.82 7.66
CA ALA A 28 -10.36 -9.47 7.05
C ALA A 28 -10.12 -10.97 6.81
N LEU A 29 -8.93 -11.36 6.37
CA LEU A 29 -8.54 -12.76 6.19
C LEU A 29 -8.48 -13.53 7.52
N ILE A 30 -7.93 -12.96 8.58
CA ILE A 30 -7.79 -13.67 9.87
C ILE A 30 -9.14 -13.81 10.56
N TYR A 31 -9.90 -12.72 10.63
CA TYR A 31 -11.13 -12.67 11.40
C TYR A 31 -12.37 -13.06 10.59
N GLN A 32 -12.21 -13.25 9.26
CA GLN A 32 -13.31 -13.59 8.35
C GLN A 32 -14.48 -12.61 8.52
N GLN A 33 -14.16 -11.31 8.55
CA GLN A 33 -15.14 -10.22 8.63
C GLN A 33 -14.63 -8.98 7.89
N VAL A 34 -15.52 -8.06 7.55
CA VAL A 34 -15.15 -6.78 6.92
C VAL A 34 -14.84 -5.72 7.97
N PHE A 35 -13.93 -4.81 7.63
CA PHE A 35 -13.53 -3.68 8.46
C PHE A 35 -13.75 -2.37 7.69
N GLU A 36 -14.17 -1.32 8.38
CA GLU A 36 -14.40 0.01 7.78
C GLU A 36 -13.19 0.93 7.89
N GLU A 37 -12.33 0.71 8.89
CA GLU A 37 -11.10 1.48 9.10
C GLU A 37 -10.00 0.65 9.74
N VAL A 38 -8.76 1.12 9.60
CA VAL A 38 -7.60 0.53 10.26
C VAL A 38 -6.64 1.61 10.75
N SER A 39 -5.93 1.32 11.83
CA SER A 39 -4.87 2.17 12.36
C SER A 39 -3.49 1.65 11.95
N ILE A 40 -2.68 2.48 11.29
CA ILE A 40 -1.28 2.14 10.96
C ILE A 40 -0.30 3.11 11.63
N ARG A 41 0.92 2.62 11.87
CA ARG A 41 2.04 3.46 12.30
C ARG A 41 2.75 4.03 11.08
N LEU A 42 2.89 5.35 11.03
CA LEU A 42 3.69 6.06 10.03
C LEU A 42 5.18 6.07 10.41
N PRO A 43 6.11 6.35 9.48
CA PRO A 43 7.56 6.34 9.76
C PRO A 43 8.00 7.24 10.92
N GLN A 44 7.24 8.30 11.22
CA GLN A 44 7.50 9.23 12.32
C GLN A 44 6.96 8.74 13.67
N GLY A 45 6.45 7.51 13.73
CA GLY A 45 5.93 6.86 14.94
C GLY A 45 4.46 7.15 15.25
N GLN A 46 3.86 8.17 14.62
CA GLN A 46 2.45 8.53 14.75
C GLN A 46 1.54 7.39 14.26
N ARG A 47 0.47 7.10 15.01
CA ARG A 47 -0.64 6.25 14.56
C ARG A 47 -1.72 7.09 13.90
N VAL A 48 -2.21 6.63 12.75
CA VAL A 48 -3.24 7.31 11.96
C VAL A 48 -4.27 6.28 11.52
N ASN A 49 -5.55 6.66 11.60
CA ASN A 49 -6.66 5.85 11.11
C ASN A 49 -6.91 6.15 9.63
N PHE A 50 -7.06 5.09 8.85
CA PHE A 50 -7.38 5.14 7.43
C PHE A 50 -8.73 4.46 7.22
N PRO A 51 -9.71 5.14 6.60
CA PRO A 51 -10.92 4.48 6.13
C PRO A 51 -10.56 3.52 4.99
N LEU A 52 -11.12 2.31 5.06
CA LEU A 52 -11.06 1.36 3.96
C LEU A 52 -12.19 1.68 2.99
N TYR A 53 -11.83 1.87 1.71
CA TYR A 53 -12.80 2.12 0.65
C TYR A 53 -13.54 0.85 0.26
N THR A 54 -12.82 -0.27 0.18
CA THR A 54 -13.38 -1.61 0.08
C THR A 54 -12.71 -2.52 1.10
N CYS A 55 -13.44 -3.53 1.57
CA CYS A 55 -12.93 -4.60 2.39
C CYS A 55 -13.75 -5.86 2.12
N SER A 56 -13.09 -6.96 1.81
CA SER A 56 -13.70 -8.26 1.55
C SER A 56 -12.73 -9.38 1.84
N PHE A 57 -13.24 -10.60 1.96
CA PHE A 57 -12.43 -11.77 2.21
C PHE A 57 -13.08 -13.03 1.63
N THR A 58 -12.24 -14.03 1.44
CA THR A 58 -12.59 -15.43 1.23
C THR A 58 -11.91 -16.26 2.33
N PRO A 59 -12.11 -17.59 2.38
CA PRO A 59 -11.38 -18.43 3.32
C PRO A 59 -9.84 -18.34 3.18
N ASP A 60 -9.32 -18.04 1.99
CA ASP A 60 -7.89 -18.16 1.68
C ASP A 60 -7.19 -16.81 1.44
N GLU A 61 -7.96 -15.74 1.20
CA GLU A 61 -7.42 -14.41 0.93
C GLU A 61 -8.31 -13.28 1.47
N GLY A 62 -7.68 -12.17 1.83
CA GLY A 62 -8.35 -10.92 2.15
C GLY A 62 -7.99 -9.84 1.15
N GLN A 63 -8.92 -8.91 0.91
CA GLN A 63 -8.73 -7.80 0.00
C GLN A 63 -9.26 -6.52 0.64
N ALA A 64 -8.53 -5.42 0.50
CA ALA A 64 -9.00 -4.12 0.90
C ALA A 64 -8.39 -3.02 0.03
N SER A 65 -9.00 -1.85 0.03
CA SER A 65 -8.47 -0.69 -0.68
C SER A 65 -8.60 0.60 0.12
N VAL A 66 -7.78 1.59 -0.25
CA VAL A 66 -7.81 2.94 0.31
C VAL A 66 -7.77 3.94 -0.83
N ILE A 67 -8.64 4.95 -0.81
CA ILE A 67 -8.53 6.10 -1.71
C ILE A 67 -7.46 7.03 -1.17
N LYS A 68 -6.42 7.29 -1.97
CA LYS A 68 -5.36 8.21 -1.59
C LYS A 68 -5.90 9.64 -1.50
N ASP A 69 -5.51 10.32 -0.43
CA ASP A 69 -5.76 11.73 -0.22
C ASP A 69 -4.42 12.45 -0.06
N ALA A 70 -3.99 13.16 -1.11
CA ALA A 70 -2.72 13.87 -1.16
C ALA A 70 -2.75 15.23 -0.45
N GLY A 71 -3.89 15.63 0.12
CA GLY A 71 -4.02 16.95 0.73
C GLY A 71 -4.01 18.02 -0.35
N ASP A 72 -3.17 19.04 -0.17
CA ASP A 72 -2.97 20.11 -1.17
C ASP A 72 -1.72 19.90 -2.04
N ASP A 73 -1.04 18.75 -1.93
CA ASP A 73 0.11 18.38 -2.76
C ASP A 73 -0.34 18.04 -4.19
N PRO A 74 0.23 18.65 -5.25
CA PRO A 74 -0.08 18.33 -6.64
C PRO A 74 0.52 16.97 -7.06
N ASP A 75 0.01 15.90 -6.46
CA ASP A 75 0.40 14.52 -6.72
C ASP A 75 -0.56 13.88 -7.73
N VAL A 76 -0.01 13.35 -8.82
CA VAL A 76 -0.78 12.71 -9.90
C VAL A 76 -1.55 11.46 -9.46
N THR A 77 -1.23 10.92 -8.29
CA THR A 77 -1.91 9.77 -7.66
C THR A 77 -2.90 10.19 -6.59
N ASP A 78 -3.21 11.47 -6.42
CA ASP A 78 -4.36 11.87 -5.60
C ASP A 78 -5.66 11.24 -6.12
N LYS A 79 -6.52 10.82 -5.19
CA LYS A 79 -7.76 10.06 -5.43
C LYS A 79 -7.58 8.70 -6.10
N ALA A 80 -6.35 8.25 -6.34
CA ALA A 80 -6.10 6.90 -6.81
C ALA A 80 -6.57 5.89 -5.75
N GLU A 81 -7.29 4.86 -6.20
CA GLU A 81 -7.58 3.71 -5.38
C GLU A 81 -6.34 2.82 -5.29
N ILE A 82 -5.90 2.53 -4.06
CA ILE A 82 -4.79 1.62 -3.79
C ILE A 82 -5.39 0.33 -3.25
N CYS A 83 -5.39 -0.72 -4.07
CA CYS A 83 -5.95 -2.03 -3.74
C CYS A 83 -4.83 -2.98 -3.30
N VAL A 84 -5.09 -3.75 -2.25
CA VAL A 84 -4.17 -4.78 -1.77
C VAL A 84 -4.91 -6.08 -1.52
N ARG A 85 -4.35 -7.18 -2.03
CA ARG A 85 -4.76 -8.54 -1.71
C ARG A 85 -3.67 -9.22 -0.88
N VAL A 86 -4.08 -9.86 0.20
CA VAL A 86 -3.21 -10.65 1.08
C VAL A 86 -3.70 -12.09 1.08
N ALA A 87 -2.78 -13.03 0.84
CA ALA A 87 -3.04 -14.45 0.93
C ALA A 87 -1.90 -15.14 1.70
N TRP A 88 -2.20 -16.30 2.27
CA TRP A 88 -1.16 -17.12 2.91
C TRP A 88 -0.13 -17.62 1.90
N SER A 89 1.12 -17.76 2.34
CA SER A 89 2.24 -18.23 1.53
C SER A 89 3.07 -19.26 2.30
N GLN A 90 3.58 -20.26 1.59
CA GLN A 90 4.54 -21.22 2.12
C GLN A 90 5.94 -20.62 2.28
N ALA A 91 6.25 -19.55 1.53
CA ALA A 91 7.52 -18.84 1.67
C ALA A 91 7.48 -17.96 2.93
N PRO A 92 8.53 -17.96 3.77
CA PRO A 92 8.56 -17.15 4.98
C PRO A 92 8.59 -15.66 4.65
N GLY A 93 8.05 -14.84 5.56
CA GLY A 93 8.01 -13.39 5.41
C GLY A 93 6.97 -12.91 4.39
N VAL A 94 7.22 -11.73 3.81
CA VAL A 94 6.28 -11.07 2.89
C VAL A 94 6.86 -11.07 1.48
N THR A 95 6.13 -11.67 0.54
CA THR A 95 6.44 -11.61 -0.89
C THR A 95 5.51 -10.62 -1.58
N PHE A 96 6.08 -9.68 -2.34
CA PHE A 96 5.31 -8.68 -3.07
C PHE A 96 5.03 -9.13 -4.50
N ARG A 97 3.76 -9.01 -4.93
CA ARG A 97 3.34 -9.24 -6.32
C ARG A 97 2.82 -7.96 -6.95
N ARG A 98 3.01 -7.87 -8.27
CA ARG A 98 2.51 -6.79 -9.10
C ARG A 98 1.06 -7.09 -9.50
N GLY A 99 0.14 -6.23 -9.12
CA GLY A 99 -1.19 -6.13 -9.70
C GLY A 99 -1.27 -5.05 -10.79
N PRO A 100 -2.45 -4.84 -11.38
CA PRO A 100 -2.68 -3.81 -12.40
C PRO A 100 -2.22 -2.41 -11.97
N GLY A 101 -1.60 -1.67 -12.88
CA GLY A 101 -1.17 -0.26 -12.69
C GLY A 101 -0.03 -0.04 -11.70
N VAL A 102 0.56 -1.09 -11.13
CA VAL A 102 1.85 -1.01 -10.45
C VAL A 102 2.95 -1.27 -11.47
N GLY A 103 3.86 -0.32 -11.67
CA GLY A 103 4.94 -0.48 -12.63
C GLY A 103 5.93 -1.60 -12.27
N LEU A 104 6.60 -2.15 -13.27
CA LEU A 104 7.70 -3.09 -13.14
C LEU A 104 9.04 -2.36 -13.33
N VAL A 105 10.02 -2.62 -12.47
CA VAL A 105 11.37 -2.07 -12.66
C VAL A 105 12.08 -2.84 -13.79
N THR A 106 12.64 -2.11 -14.75
CA THR A 106 13.32 -2.67 -15.93
C THR A 106 14.79 -2.26 -16.02
N LYS A 107 15.19 -1.17 -15.34
CA LYS A 107 16.57 -0.65 -15.35
C LYS A 107 17.23 -0.80 -13.98
N ARG A 108 18.56 -0.96 -13.99
CA ARG A 108 19.38 -0.90 -12.77
C ARG A 108 19.48 0.54 -12.27
N GLY A 109 19.82 0.71 -10.98
CA GLY A 109 20.03 2.02 -10.35
C GLY A 109 18.83 2.52 -9.53
N LEU A 110 17.70 1.81 -9.55
CA LEU A 110 16.62 2.02 -8.60
C LEU A 110 16.83 1.18 -7.33
N PRO A 111 16.27 1.60 -6.18
CA PRO A 111 16.34 0.81 -4.93
C PRO A 111 15.68 -0.58 -5.03
N VAL A 112 14.80 -0.76 -6.01
CA VAL A 112 14.13 -2.02 -6.32
C VAL A 112 14.81 -2.62 -7.56
N PRO A 113 15.19 -3.91 -7.57
CA PRO A 113 15.93 -4.48 -8.67
C PRO A 113 15.05 -4.72 -9.92
N PRO A 114 15.65 -4.87 -11.11
CA PRO A 114 14.89 -5.22 -12.31
C PRO A 114 14.11 -6.52 -12.17
N GLY A 115 12.89 -6.56 -12.70
CA GLY A 115 11.96 -7.70 -12.61
C GLY A 115 11.04 -7.66 -11.39
N GLU A 116 11.23 -6.72 -10.47
CA GLU A 116 10.37 -6.55 -9.29
C GLU A 116 9.29 -5.48 -9.47
N PRO A 117 8.16 -5.58 -8.75
CA PRO A 117 7.17 -4.51 -8.67
C PRO A 117 7.79 -3.24 -8.09
N ALA A 118 7.49 -2.09 -8.67
CA ALA A 118 8.02 -0.76 -8.31
C ALA A 118 7.44 -0.22 -6.99
N ILE A 119 7.61 -1.00 -5.92
CA ILE A 119 7.25 -0.69 -4.54
C ILE A 119 8.55 -0.47 -3.78
N ASN A 120 8.82 0.78 -3.39
CA ASN A 120 10.08 1.15 -2.74
C ASN A 120 10.32 0.41 -1.41
N PRO A 121 11.58 0.29 -0.93
CA PRO A 121 11.91 -0.42 0.30
C PRO A 121 11.18 0.09 1.55
N ALA A 122 10.95 1.40 1.68
CA ALA A 122 10.25 1.97 2.83
C ALA A 122 8.79 1.49 2.93
N PRO A 123 7.94 1.62 1.88
CA PRO A 123 6.62 0.98 1.85
C PRO A 123 6.64 -0.53 2.09
N ARG A 124 7.61 -1.28 1.51
CA ARG A 124 7.72 -2.73 1.75
C ARG A 124 7.92 -3.05 3.23
N ARG A 125 8.78 -2.30 3.92
CA ARG A 125 9.00 -2.44 5.38
C ARG A 125 7.75 -2.10 6.18
N MET A 126 7.11 -0.97 5.88
CA MET A 126 5.87 -0.55 6.57
C MET A 126 4.77 -1.61 6.45
N ILE A 127 4.58 -2.18 5.26
CA ILE A 127 3.61 -3.27 5.04
C ILE A 127 3.99 -4.48 5.88
N ALA A 128 5.24 -4.93 5.83
CA ALA A 128 5.68 -6.10 6.60
C ALA A 128 5.50 -5.92 8.12
N GLU A 129 5.85 -4.74 8.64
CA GLU A 129 5.65 -4.39 10.06
C GLU A 129 4.17 -4.38 10.45
N ALA A 130 3.30 -3.79 9.63
CA ALA A 130 1.87 -3.72 9.89
C ALA A 130 1.20 -5.12 9.84
N LEU A 131 1.65 -5.99 8.93
CA LEU A 131 1.15 -7.36 8.86
C LEU A 131 1.64 -8.20 10.05
N GLN A 132 2.89 -8.01 10.47
CA GLN A 132 3.43 -8.68 11.65
C GLN A 132 2.68 -8.25 12.93
N GLU A 133 2.40 -6.94 13.09
CA GLU A 133 1.58 -6.43 14.19
C GLU A 133 0.24 -7.16 14.31
N VAL A 134 -0.44 -7.38 13.18
CA VAL A 134 -1.71 -8.10 13.14
C VAL A 134 -1.55 -9.58 13.53
N LEU A 135 -0.49 -10.25 13.08
CA LEU A 135 -0.23 -11.64 13.48
C LEU A 135 0.03 -11.75 14.99
N ASP A 136 0.81 -10.82 15.54
CA ASP A 136 1.15 -10.77 16.97
C ASP A 136 -0.11 -10.51 17.82
N GLU A 137 -0.93 -9.53 17.42
CA GLU A 137 -2.21 -9.22 18.09
C GLU A 137 -3.20 -10.39 18.04
N ALA A 138 -3.20 -11.16 16.94
CA ALA A 138 -4.02 -12.37 16.79
C ALA A 138 -3.42 -13.61 17.49
N GLY A 139 -2.24 -13.51 18.11
CA GLY A 139 -1.55 -14.65 18.73
C GLY A 139 -1.13 -15.73 17.73
N ARG A 140 -0.94 -15.38 16.45
CA ARG A 140 -0.56 -16.32 15.40
C ARG A 140 0.96 -16.44 15.30
N PRO A 141 1.49 -17.63 14.98
CA PRO A 141 2.92 -17.76 14.72
C PRO A 141 3.31 -16.98 13.46
N PRO A 142 4.60 -16.62 13.30
CA PRO A 142 5.11 -16.05 12.07
C PRO A 142 4.68 -16.88 10.86
N THR A 143 3.92 -16.28 9.96
CA THR A 143 3.30 -16.96 8.81
C THR A 143 3.69 -16.22 7.54
N GLY A 144 4.04 -16.97 6.49
CA GLY A 144 4.32 -16.41 5.18
C GLY A 144 3.09 -15.76 4.55
N MET A 145 3.29 -14.61 3.90
CA MET A 145 2.22 -13.87 3.24
C MET A 145 2.64 -13.42 1.84
N MET A 146 1.71 -13.54 0.89
CA MET A 146 1.81 -12.93 -0.42
C MET A 146 0.94 -11.67 -0.43
N VAL A 147 1.54 -10.55 -0.84
CA VAL A 147 0.88 -9.23 -0.91
C VAL A 147 0.91 -8.78 -2.36
N GLU A 148 -0.24 -8.74 -3.00
CA GLU A 148 -0.39 -8.13 -4.32
C GLU A 148 -0.91 -6.71 -4.17
N ILE A 149 -0.24 -5.75 -4.81
CA ILE A 149 -0.66 -4.34 -4.82
C ILE A 149 -1.10 -3.97 -6.23
N ALA A 150 -2.25 -3.33 -6.34
CA ALA A 150 -2.78 -2.79 -7.58
C ALA A 150 -3.20 -1.33 -7.42
N VAL A 151 -3.09 -0.58 -8.51
CA VAL A 151 -3.57 0.79 -8.62
C VAL A 151 -4.35 0.87 -9.94
N PRO A 152 -5.68 0.67 -9.93
CA PRO A 152 -6.50 0.80 -11.14
C PRO A 152 -6.25 2.15 -11.84
N GLY A 153 -6.02 2.13 -13.17
CA GLY A 153 -5.64 3.33 -13.94
C GLY A 153 -4.19 3.80 -13.70
N GLY A 154 -3.39 3.08 -12.92
CA GLY A 154 -2.02 3.44 -12.56
C GLY A 154 -1.07 3.60 -13.74
N GLU A 155 -1.24 2.78 -14.79
CA GLU A 155 -0.43 2.92 -16.01
C GLU A 155 -0.65 4.28 -16.69
N GLU A 156 -1.90 4.74 -16.78
CA GLU A 156 -2.25 6.03 -17.39
C GLU A 156 -1.72 7.20 -16.56
N MET A 157 -1.81 7.10 -15.23
CA MET A 157 -1.22 8.08 -14.31
C MET A 157 0.30 8.12 -14.46
N ALA A 158 0.96 6.96 -14.53
CA ALA A 158 2.41 6.84 -14.64
C ALA A 158 2.97 7.49 -15.91
N ARG A 159 2.21 7.52 -17.02
CA ARG A 159 2.60 8.23 -18.26
C ARG A 159 2.79 9.73 -18.06
N LYS A 160 2.17 10.32 -17.03
CA LYS A 160 2.31 11.74 -16.66
C LYS A 160 3.48 12.00 -15.70
N THR A 161 4.25 10.97 -15.36
CA THR A 161 5.39 11.04 -14.42
C THR A 161 6.72 10.82 -15.12
N PHE A 162 7.81 10.88 -14.35
CA PHE A 162 9.15 10.50 -14.82
C PHE A 162 9.39 8.98 -14.85
N ASN A 163 8.45 8.15 -14.38
CA ASN A 163 8.61 6.69 -14.24
C ASN A 163 9.10 5.99 -15.53
N PRO A 164 8.54 6.25 -16.73
CA PRO A 164 9.03 5.61 -17.96
C PRO A 164 10.50 5.91 -18.25
N ARG A 165 10.97 7.12 -17.94
CA ARG A 165 12.38 7.53 -18.13
C ARG A 165 13.30 6.80 -17.17
N LEU A 166 12.86 6.64 -15.92
CA LEU A 166 13.55 5.89 -14.85
C LEU A 166 13.58 4.37 -15.08
N GLY A 167 12.86 3.86 -16.09
CA GLY A 167 12.78 2.44 -16.38
C GLY A 167 11.75 1.71 -15.54
N ILE A 168 10.68 2.39 -15.13
CA ILE A 168 9.50 1.78 -14.53
C ILE A 168 8.40 1.75 -15.60
N VAL A 169 7.89 0.56 -15.92
CA VAL A 169 6.96 0.35 -17.04
C VAL A 169 5.69 -0.37 -16.58
N GLY A 170 4.55 0.07 -17.14
CA GLY A 170 3.23 -0.51 -16.93
C GLY A 170 2.58 -0.11 -15.62
#